data_AF-A0A075MVY3-F1
#
_entry.id   AF-A0A075MVY3-F1
#
_cell.length_a   1.000
_cell.length_b   1.000
_cell.length_c   1.000
_cell.angle_alpha   90.00
_cell.angle_beta   90.00
_cell.angle_gamma   90.00
#
_symmetry.space_group_name_H-M   'P 1'
#
loop_
_entity.id
_entity.type
_entity.pdbx_description
1 polymer ?
#
loop_
_entity_poly.entity_id
_entity_poly.type
_entity_poly.pdbx_seq_one_letter_code
_entity_poly.pdbx_strand_id
1 'polypeptide(L)'
;MAVVAGFQSTIKPSMPAPSLSSGDTSLKGIRKSRMRDDSGKRVADKGEIERRIVQLLEKPKTTGELAALMNRSSPKSFYRDYIKPMFERGLIEKDGDYWKRKGAAEETVRRERFEDLTDEAFGKLPCMQRLVKKMSEIERGDDFYGRIRRICTGQYIKGFKCHPEAWVAADNKDASTNAVTQTFVDAYKAEKGTTRLDSMTRQAVRYFYSYVIGREMTDAEKTEYGLDGKKDRIGMHNDVKLTDEQIDAGLDFFINKEENEEMAAYWAFAIETFGRPNRVFNADPDKFTFAKRKITKAIIEGFDEPIYEPKLVQFFRGLALVLPGKVRIETVESEIMTGELYESKTDRTWKKFALHPKSVAIIKAWVEQRRRAHRNTMFGDDGESYDEFALRINHELRKVYLHLGLIKPVCGCGKAFANNDDYLEHGRHKNRGKTGCPQWKKKAKTSYWEDRPSYTLRHCGAHLWLRRTGYNYGAVAAMGWEDLSTLRTWYGAFDMTQLEANLMREW
;
A
#
# COMPACT_ATOMS: atom_id res chain seq x y z
N MET A 1 -11.92 45.56 25.44
CA MET A 1 -10.86 46.59 25.48
C MET A 1 -9.59 45.93 24.97
N ALA A 2 -9.32 46.11 23.67
CA ALA A 2 -8.14 46.81 23.12
C ALA A 2 -6.97 45.80 22.92
N VAL A 3 -6.33 45.64 21.76
CA VAL A 3 -6.07 46.53 20.62
C VAL A 3 -6.02 45.72 19.31
N VAL A 4 -6.52 46.35 18.24
CA VAL A 4 -6.52 45.93 16.83
C VAL A 4 -5.29 46.52 16.13
N ALA A 5 -4.60 45.73 15.30
CA ALA A 5 -3.78 46.17 14.17
C ALA A 5 -3.63 44.97 13.20
N GLY A 6 -3.96 45.00 11.91
CA GLY A 6 -4.05 46.12 10.98
C GLY A 6 -2.87 46.09 10.02
N PHE A 7 -2.74 45.07 9.16
CA PHE A 7 -1.76 45.05 8.07
C PHE A 7 -2.45 45.32 6.75
N GLN A 8 -2.28 46.56 6.27
CA GLN A 8 -2.71 47.05 4.97
C GLN A 8 -1.73 46.63 3.87
N SER A 9 -2.32 46.37 2.71
CA SER A 9 -1.71 46.07 1.43
C SER A 9 -0.95 47.28 0.86
N THR A 10 0.34 47.11 0.58
CA THR A 10 1.10 48.05 -0.24
C THR A 10 1.14 47.59 -1.69
N ILE A 11 0.36 48.29 -2.51
CA ILE A 11 0.38 48.32 -3.97
C ILE A 11 1.75 48.84 -4.41
N LYS A 12 2.47 48.08 -5.26
CA LYS A 12 3.69 48.56 -5.92
C LYS A 12 3.31 49.43 -7.13
N PRO A 13 3.93 50.61 -7.32
CA PRO A 13 3.68 51.46 -8.47
C PRO A 13 4.34 50.92 -9.74
N SER A 14 3.63 51.10 -10.86
CA SER A 14 4.09 50.88 -12.23
C SER A 14 5.30 51.76 -12.55
N MET A 15 6.39 51.15 -13.00
CA MET A 15 7.52 51.88 -13.58
C MET A 15 7.20 52.34 -15.02
N PRO A 16 7.69 53.52 -15.43
CA PRO A 16 7.47 54.07 -16.76
C PRO A 16 8.31 53.32 -17.81
N ALA A 17 7.73 53.18 -19.00
CA ALA A 17 8.40 52.62 -20.16
C ALA A 17 9.58 53.50 -20.60
N PRO A 18 10.77 52.95 -20.86
CA PRO A 18 11.84 53.68 -21.50
C PRO A 18 11.53 53.86 -22.99
N SER A 19 11.36 55.12 -23.40
CA SER A 19 11.43 55.55 -24.79
C SER A 19 12.84 55.31 -25.32
N LEU A 20 12.98 54.38 -26.26
CA LEU A 20 14.20 54.22 -27.05
C LEU A 20 13.97 54.72 -28.47
N SER A 21 14.87 55.62 -28.82
CA SER A 21 15.06 56.34 -30.07
C SER A 21 15.02 55.45 -31.31
N SER A 22 14.44 56.04 -32.36
CA SER A 22 14.52 55.64 -33.76
C SER A 22 15.96 55.32 -34.20
N GLY A 23 16.26 54.03 -34.31
CA GLY A 23 17.39 53.49 -35.05
C GLY A 23 16.89 52.91 -36.37
N ASP A 24 17.12 53.65 -37.44
CA ASP A 24 16.93 53.19 -38.82
C ASP A 24 17.94 52.06 -39.12
N THR A 25 17.45 50.83 -39.25
CA THR A 25 18.16 49.76 -39.95
C THR A 25 17.24 49.17 -40.99
N SER A 26 17.15 49.86 -42.13
CA SER A 26 16.78 49.30 -43.42
C SER A 26 17.44 47.91 -43.65
N LEU A 27 16.67 46.85 -43.47
CA LEU A 27 16.94 45.54 -44.07
C LEU A 27 16.19 45.42 -45.41
N LYS A 28 16.55 46.31 -46.35
CA LYS A 28 16.38 46.00 -47.77
C LYS A 28 17.38 44.90 -48.13
N GLY A 29 16.92 43.64 -48.20
CA GLY A 29 17.71 42.59 -48.84
C GLY A 29 17.64 41.18 -48.27
N ILE A 30 16.56 40.74 -47.62
CA ILE A 30 16.43 39.31 -47.26
C ILE A 30 15.93 38.53 -48.49
N ARG A 31 16.87 37.93 -49.21
CA ARG A 31 16.59 36.91 -50.25
C ARG A 31 15.81 35.76 -49.61
N LYS A 32 14.63 35.44 -50.17
CA LYS A 32 13.80 34.27 -49.84
C LYS A 32 14.68 33.01 -49.77
N SER A 33 14.91 32.46 -48.57
CA SER A 33 15.64 31.21 -48.39
C SER A 33 14.85 30.07 -49.05
N ARG A 34 15.39 29.52 -50.15
CA ARG A 34 14.82 28.37 -50.86
C ARG A 34 15.23 27.07 -50.14
N MET A 35 14.31 26.11 -50.10
CA MET A 35 14.46 24.80 -49.46
C MET A 35 15.68 24.01 -49.93
N ARG A 36 16.13 23.11 -49.06
CA ARG A 36 17.04 22.01 -49.34
C ARG A 36 16.47 20.72 -48.74
N ASP A 37 16.67 19.57 -49.37
CA ASP A 37 16.30 18.24 -48.87
C ASP A 37 17.32 17.72 -47.82
N ASP A 38 17.12 16.49 -47.33
CA ASP A 38 17.99 15.83 -46.35
C ASP A 38 19.43 15.60 -46.88
N SER A 39 19.65 15.77 -48.19
CA SER A 39 20.97 15.75 -48.85
C SER A 39 21.56 17.17 -49.08
N GLY A 40 20.86 18.21 -48.64
CA GLY A 40 21.25 19.61 -48.83
C GLY A 40 20.97 20.15 -50.24
N LYS A 41 20.24 19.42 -51.09
CA LYS A 41 19.94 19.77 -52.49
C LYS A 41 18.64 20.56 -52.59
N ARG A 42 18.59 21.57 -53.46
CA ARG A 42 17.42 22.46 -53.57
C ARG A 42 16.17 21.70 -54.01
N VAL A 43 15.17 21.61 -53.14
CA VAL A 43 13.84 21.10 -53.52
C VAL A 43 13.13 22.21 -54.31
N ALA A 44 13.04 22.03 -55.62
CA ALA A 44 12.49 23.04 -56.53
C ALA A 44 10.98 22.90 -56.75
N ASP A 45 10.39 21.75 -56.42
CA ASP A 45 8.99 21.46 -56.72
C ASP A 45 8.12 21.52 -55.45
N LYS A 46 7.13 22.42 -55.45
CA LYS A 46 6.10 22.49 -54.41
C LYS A 46 5.38 21.15 -54.26
N GLY A 47 5.17 20.43 -55.37
CA GLY A 47 4.53 19.11 -55.37
C GLY A 47 5.34 18.06 -54.61
N GLU A 48 6.67 18.14 -54.58
CA GLU A 48 7.52 17.20 -53.86
C GLU A 48 7.38 17.33 -52.34
N ILE A 49 7.29 18.58 -51.85
CA ILE A 49 7.03 18.89 -50.44
C ILE A 49 5.67 18.34 -50.03
N GLU A 50 4.65 18.55 -50.86
CA GLU A 50 3.29 18.11 -50.59
C GLU A 50 3.22 16.58 -50.56
N ARG A 51 3.87 15.89 -51.50
CA ARG A 51 4.04 14.43 -51.48
C ARG A 51 4.73 13.96 -50.20
N ARG A 52 5.79 14.64 -49.78
CA ARG A 52 6.51 14.33 -48.53
C ARG A 52 5.64 14.55 -47.30
N ILE A 53 4.85 15.62 -47.24
CA ILE A 53 3.89 15.86 -46.16
C ILE A 53 2.85 14.73 -46.11
N VAL A 54 2.29 14.31 -47.25
CA VAL A 54 1.34 13.18 -47.27
C VAL A 54 1.99 11.87 -46.80
N GLN A 55 3.25 11.62 -47.15
CA GLN A 55 4.01 10.47 -46.64
C GLN A 55 4.24 10.57 -45.12
N LEU A 56 4.63 11.74 -44.62
CA LEU A 56 4.79 11.96 -43.16
C LEU A 56 3.46 11.85 -42.41
N LEU A 57 2.34 12.05 -43.11
CA LEU A 57 0.97 11.84 -42.62
C LEU A 57 0.50 10.38 -42.72
N GLU A 58 1.42 9.42 -42.89
CA GLU A 58 1.20 8.03 -42.43
C GLU A 58 0.73 8.00 -40.97
N LYS A 59 1.20 8.95 -40.15
CA LYS A 59 0.70 9.21 -38.80
C LYS A 59 0.16 10.63 -38.68
N PRO A 60 -0.96 10.86 -37.98
CA PRO A 60 -1.49 12.20 -37.73
C PRO A 60 -0.50 13.09 -36.99
N LYS A 61 -0.31 14.32 -37.47
CA LYS A 61 0.68 15.26 -36.92
C LYS A 61 0.11 16.67 -36.84
N THR A 62 0.53 17.42 -35.84
CA THR A 62 0.27 18.85 -35.75
C THR A 62 1.07 19.60 -36.82
N THR A 63 0.67 20.85 -37.08
CA THR A 63 1.46 21.77 -37.93
C THR A 63 2.89 21.92 -37.41
N GLY A 64 3.09 21.97 -36.09
CA GLY A 64 4.41 22.14 -35.48
C GLY A 64 5.34 20.95 -35.74
N GLU A 65 4.83 19.73 -35.57
CA GLU A 65 5.57 18.50 -35.85
C GLU A 65 5.91 18.35 -37.33
N LEU A 66 4.95 18.63 -38.23
CA LEU A 66 5.22 18.60 -39.66
C LEU A 66 6.24 19.68 -40.06
N ALA A 67 6.16 20.88 -39.48
CA ALA A 67 7.13 21.93 -39.73
C ALA A 67 8.53 21.49 -39.28
N ALA A 68 8.66 20.90 -38.09
CA ALA A 68 9.93 20.40 -37.56
C ALA A 68 10.52 19.29 -38.45
N LEU A 69 9.71 18.29 -38.84
CA LEU A 69 10.14 17.18 -39.70
C LEU A 69 10.52 17.64 -41.12
N MET A 70 9.94 18.76 -41.58
CA MET A 70 10.27 19.39 -42.86
C MET A 70 11.36 20.47 -42.72
N ASN A 71 12.06 20.51 -41.58
CA ASN A 71 13.12 21.47 -41.27
C ASN A 71 12.70 22.94 -41.45
N ARG A 72 11.50 23.29 -40.95
CA ARG A 72 10.92 24.64 -41.03
C ARG A 72 10.85 25.30 -39.66
N SER A 73 11.47 26.47 -39.57
CA SER A 73 11.54 27.27 -38.35
C SER A 73 10.23 27.92 -37.93
N SER A 74 9.25 28.07 -38.84
CA SER A 74 7.99 28.74 -38.54
C SER A 74 6.78 27.86 -38.89
N PRO A 75 6.10 27.29 -37.88
CA PRO A 75 4.84 26.57 -38.08
C PRO A 75 3.76 27.42 -38.74
N LYS A 76 3.70 28.73 -38.47
CA LYS A 76 2.71 29.65 -39.07
C LYS A 76 2.92 29.80 -40.58
N SER A 77 4.15 30.04 -41.02
CA SER A 77 4.45 30.13 -42.46
C SER A 77 4.26 28.78 -43.14
N PHE A 78 4.68 27.69 -42.49
CA PHE A 78 4.50 26.33 -43.01
C PHE A 78 3.02 25.96 -43.19
N TYR A 79 2.17 26.36 -42.22
CA TYR A 79 0.73 26.20 -42.31
C TYR A 79 0.16 26.93 -43.53
N ARG A 80 0.45 28.22 -43.65
CA ARG A 80 -0.06 29.07 -44.73
C ARG A 80 0.39 28.59 -46.11
N ASP A 81 1.65 28.20 -46.24
CA ASP A 81 2.27 27.96 -47.55
C ASP A 81 2.00 26.54 -48.08
N TYR A 82 1.77 25.55 -47.20
CA TYR A 82 1.61 24.14 -47.57
C TYR A 82 0.35 23.50 -47.00
N ILE A 83 0.16 23.52 -45.68
CA ILE A 83 -0.91 22.76 -45.02
C ILE A 83 -2.30 23.29 -45.40
N LYS A 84 -2.53 24.60 -45.31
CA LYS A 84 -3.81 25.22 -45.68
C LYS A 84 -4.17 24.95 -47.15
N PRO A 85 -3.29 25.18 -48.15
CA PRO A 85 -3.56 24.82 -49.54
C PRO A 85 -3.79 23.32 -49.80
N MET A 86 -3.13 22.43 -49.04
CA MET A 86 -3.36 20.98 -49.15
C MET A 86 -4.72 20.57 -48.56
N PHE A 87 -5.10 21.19 -47.43
CA PHE A 87 -6.41 20.99 -46.81
C PHE A 87 -7.55 21.51 -47.70
N GLU A 88 -7.41 22.71 -48.25
CA GLU A 88 -8.40 23.31 -49.16
C GLU A 88 -8.60 22.49 -50.45
N ARG A 89 -7.54 21.82 -50.94
CA ARG A 89 -7.62 20.87 -52.06
C ARG A 89 -8.09 19.46 -51.65
N GLY A 90 -8.33 19.24 -50.35
CA GLY A 90 -8.74 17.94 -49.83
C GLY A 90 -7.69 16.85 -50.00
N LEU A 91 -6.40 17.16 -49.93
CA LEU A 91 -5.32 16.16 -49.91
C LEU A 91 -5.09 15.59 -48.51
N ILE A 92 -5.44 16.39 -47.49
CA ILE A 92 -5.33 16.07 -46.07
C ILE A 92 -6.60 16.54 -45.38
N GLU A 93 -6.90 15.94 -44.24
CA GLU A 93 -8.06 16.27 -43.40
C GLU A 93 -7.58 16.75 -42.03
N LYS A 94 -8.40 17.57 -41.38
CA LYS A 94 -8.13 18.06 -40.03
C LYS A 94 -8.95 17.27 -39.02
N ASP A 95 -8.31 16.87 -37.93
CA ASP A 95 -8.93 16.21 -36.78
C ASP A 95 -8.39 16.87 -35.49
N GLY A 96 -9.19 17.77 -34.92
CA GLY A 96 -8.76 18.68 -33.87
C GLY A 96 -7.63 19.61 -34.34
N ASP A 97 -6.47 19.52 -33.68
CA ASP A 97 -5.24 20.28 -34.02
C ASP A 97 -4.27 19.54 -34.95
N TYR A 98 -4.65 18.35 -35.40
CA TYR A 98 -3.80 17.49 -36.18
C TYR A 98 -4.30 17.35 -37.61
N TRP A 99 -3.34 17.09 -38.49
CA TRP A 99 -3.56 16.78 -39.89
C TRP A 99 -3.42 15.28 -40.08
N LYS A 100 -4.27 14.68 -40.92
CA LYS A 100 -4.20 13.29 -41.34
C LYS A 100 -4.34 13.20 -42.86
N ARG A 101 -3.86 12.11 -43.46
CA ARG A 101 -4.12 11.83 -44.87
C ARG A 101 -5.62 11.62 -45.07
N LYS A 102 -6.19 12.20 -46.14
CA LYS A 102 -7.60 11.99 -46.49
C LYS A 102 -7.90 10.50 -46.67
N GLY A 103 -8.97 10.01 -46.04
CA GLY A 103 -9.34 8.60 -46.06
C GLY A 103 -8.50 7.70 -45.16
N ALA A 104 -7.62 8.25 -44.31
CA ALA A 104 -7.01 7.48 -43.22
C ALA A 104 -8.11 7.05 -42.24
N ALA A 105 -8.25 5.75 -42.00
CA ALA A 105 -9.24 5.21 -41.09
C ALA A 105 -9.13 5.89 -39.72
N GLU A 106 -10.24 6.45 -39.25
CA GLU A 106 -10.36 7.19 -37.98
C GLU A 106 -9.88 6.37 -36.77
N GLU A 107 -10.00 5.05 -36.87
CA GLU A 107 -9.51 4.04 -35.94
C GLU A 107 -7.97 4.02 -35.80
N THR A 108 -7.22 4.15 -36.91
CA THR A 108 -5.74 4.08 -36.94
C THR A 108 -5.12 5.31 -36.29
N VAL A 109 -5.75 6.48 -36.48
CA VAL A 109 -5.37 7.77 -35.89
C VAL A 109 -5.53 7.77 -34.37
N ARG A 110 -6.59 7.13 -33.85
CA ARG A 110 -6.86 7.03 -32.41
C ARG A 110 -6.04 5.94 -31.70
N ARG A 111 -5.81 4.78 -32.34
CA ARG A 111 -5.04 3.67 -31.73
C ARG A 111 -3.55 3.96 -31.59
N GLU A 112 -2.95 4.70 -32.52
CA GLU A 112 -1.50 4.90 -32.58
C GLU A 112 -0.99 6.05 -31.69
N ARG A 113 -1.85 7.00 -31.26
CA ARG A 113 -1.47 8.11 -30.37
C ARG A 113 -1.32 7.74 -28.90
N PHE A 114 -1.84 6.58 -28.50
CA PHE A 114 -2.10 6.31 -27.10
C PHE A 114 -0.89 5.76 -26.32
N GLU A 115 0.05 5.09 -26.99
CA GLU A 115 1.26 4.53 -26.35
C GLU A 115 2.27 5.61 -25.94
N ASP A 116 2.28 6.73 -26.66
CA ASP A 116 3.21 7.84 -26.46
C ASP A 116 2.63 8.96 -25.58
N LEU A 117 1.43 8.78 -25.02
CA LEU A 117 0.88 9.77 -24.10
C LEU A 117 1.79 9.88 -22.87
N THR A 118 2.40 11.05 -22.72
CA THR A 118 3.07 11.45 -21.49
C THR A 118 2.08 11.39 -20.33
N ASP A 119 2.58 11.27 -19.09
CA ASP A 119 1.72 11.31 -17.90
C ASP A 119 0.85 12.59 -17.91
N GLU A 120 1.45 13.73 -18.29
CA GLU A 120 0.72 15.00 -18.43
C GLU A 120 -0.40 14.92 -19.49
N ALA A 121 -0.14 14.35 -20.66
CA ALA A 121 -1.13 14.24 -21.72
C ALA A 121 -2.26 13.25 -21.36
N PHE A 122 -1.94 12.14 -20.69
CA PHE A 122 -2.93 11.19 -20.18
C PHE A 122 -3.81 11.82 -19.10
N GLY A 123 -3.21 12.62 -18.20
CA GLY A 123 -3.93 13.35 -17.15
C GLY A 123 -4.81 14.48 -17.69
N LYS A 124 -4.48 15.04 -18.87
CA LYS A 124 -5.26 16.09 -19.55
C LYS A 124 -6.50 15.58 -20.28
N LEU A 125 -6.68 14.26 -20.44
CA LEU A 125 -7.88 13.71 -21.07
C LEU A 125 -9.15 14.13 -20.31
N PRO A 126 -10.23 14.59 -20.98
CA PRO A 126 -11.43 15.10 -20.31
C PRO A 126 -12.06 14.09 -19.33
N CYS A 127 -12.13 12.81 -19.70
CA CYS A 127 -12.68 11.77 -18.83
C CYS A 127 -11.82 11.51 -17.58
N MET A 128 -10.52 11.82 -17.63
CA MET A 128 -9.57 11.55 -16.56
C MET A 128 -9.51 12.65 -15.49
N GLN A 129 -10.00 13.87 -15.79
CA GLN A 129 -9.89 15.04 -14.90
C GLN A 129 -10.43 14.77 -13.49
N ARG A 130 -11.58 14.08 -13.38
CA ARG A 130 -12.18 13.73 -12.09
C ARG A 130 -11.29 12.78 -11.28
N LEU A 131 -10.68 11.79 -11.94
CA LEU A 131 -9.75 10.86 -11.29
C LEU A 131 -8.50 11.61 -10.82
N VAL A 132 -7.88 12.42 -11.69
CA VAL A 132 -6.67 13.19 -11.35
C VAL A 132 -6.91 14.07 -10.13
N LYS A 133 -8.02 14.83 -10.11
CA LYS A 133 -8.41 15.62 -8.94
C LYS A 133 -8.52 14.75 -7.70
N LYS A 134 -9.25 13.63 -7.77
CA LYS A 134 -9.40 12.75 -6.61
C LYS A 134 -8.07 12.18 -6.12
N MET A 135 -7.20 11.78 -7.04
CA MET A 135 -5.91 11.21 -6.68
C MET A 135 -5.03 12.23 -5.95
N SER A 136 -5.11 13.53 -6.29
CA SER A 136 -4.39 14.58 -5.55
C SER A 136 -4.85 14.75 -4.09
N GLU A 137 -6.02 14.22 -3.72
CA GLU A 137 -6.57 14.31 -2.36
C GLU A 137 -6.21 13.09 -1.49
N ILE A 138 -5.59 12.05 -2.06
CA ILE A 138 -5.33 10.78 -1.37
C ILE A 138 -3.82 10.57 -1.27
N GLU A 139 -3.34 10.15 -0.09
CA GLU A 139 -1.91 9.88 0.21
C GLU A 139 -1.21 8.96 -0.82
N ARG A 140 -1.99 8.14 -1.55
CA ARG A 140 -1.50 7.19 -2.57
C ARG A 140 -2.11 7.40 -3.95
N GLY A 141 -2.55 8.61 -4.26
CA GLY A 141 -3.18 8.93 -5.54
C GLY A 141 -2.34 8.55 -6.76
N ASP A 142 -1.05 8.89 -6.71
CA ASP A 142 -0.11 8.67 -7.81
C ASP A 142 0.06 7.18 -8.15
N ASP A 143 0.05 6.31 -7.14
CA ASP A 143 0.11 4.86 -7.32
C ASP A 143 -1.08 4.33 -8.12
N PHE A 144 -2.29 4.83 -7.81
CA PHE A 144 -3.52 4.41 -8.48
C PHE A 144 -3.61 4.99 -9.89
N TYR A 145 -3.30 6.28 -10.05
CA TYR A 145 -3.26 6.96 -11.33
C TYR A 145 -2.25 6.30 -12.29
N GLY A 146 -1.01 6.13 -11.85
CA GLY A 146 0.05 5.51 -12.67
C GLY A 146 -0.25 4.05 -12.99
N ARG A 147 -1.06 3.36 -12.18
CA ARG A 147 -1.52 2.01 -12.49
C ARG A 147 -2.60 2.01 -13.56
N ILE A 148 -3.61 2.88 -13.47
CA ILE A 148 -4.60 3.03 -14.55
C ILE A 148 -3.94 3.41 -15.86
N ARG A 149 -3.01 4.36 -15.86
CA ARG A 149 -2.27 4.72 -17.07
C ARG A 149 -1.57 3.51 -17.68
N ARG A 150 -0.81 2.75 -16.88
CA ARG A 150 -0.11 1.55 -17.36
C ARG A 150 -1.06 0.48 -17.88
N ILE A 151 -2.24 0.32 -17.27
CA ILE A 151 -3.28 -0.60 -17.75
C ILE A 151 -3.76 -0.14 -19.13
N CYS A 152 -4.19 1.11 -19.25
CA CYS A 152 -4.70 1.62 -20.50
C CYS A 152 -3.64 1.53 -21.61
N THR A 153 -2.38 1.84 -21.30
CA THR A 153 -1.26 1.93 -22.28
C THR A 153 -0.63 0.58 -22.64
N GLY A 154 -1.12 -0.51 -22.04
CA GLY A 154 -0.57 -1.85 -22.24
C GLY A 154 0.82 -2.07 -21.66
N GLN A 155 1.27 -1.15 -20.79
CA GLN A 155 2.51 -1.31 -20.02
C GLN A 155 2.32 -2.24 -18.81
N TYR A 156 1.07 -2.53 -18.41
CA TYR A 156 0.77 -3.33 -17.23
C TYR A 156 0.58 -4.82 -17.52
N ILE A 157 -0.22 -5.16 -18.55
CA ILE A 157 -0.50 -6.52 -19.01
C ILE A 157 -0.29 -6.57 -20.52
N LYS A 158 0.52 -7.51 -20.98
CA LYS A 158 0.84 -7.70 -22.40
C LYS A 158 -0.42 -8.13 -23.14
N GLY A 159 -0.73 -7.44 -24.23
CA GLY A 159 -1.87 -7.74 -25.08
C GLY A 159 -3.20 -7.11 -24.62
N PHE A 160 -3.23 -6.44 -23.46
CA PHE A 160 -4.34 -5.56 -23.10
C PHE A 160 -3.95 -4.10 -23.32
N LYS A 161 -4.76 -3.36 -24.09
CA LYS A 161 -4.61 -1.91 -24.28
C LYS A 161 -5.98 -1.32 -24.55
N CYS A 162 -6.31 -0.22 -23.90
CA CYS A 162 -7.58 0.46 -24.10
C CYS A 162 -7.47 1.96 -23.81
N HIS A 163 -7.95 2.78 -24.74
CA HIS A 163 -8.12 4.22 -24.49
C HIS A 163 -9.18 4.42 -23.41
N PRO A 164 -8.97 5.28 -22.39
CA PRO A 164 -9.92 5.41 -21.28
C PRO A 164 -11.32 5.86 -21.74
N GLU A 165 -11.45 6.70 -22.77
CA GLU A 165 -12.77 7.02 -23.36
C GLU A 165 -13.45 5.82 -24.02
N ALA A 166 -12.68 4.92 -24.66
CA ALA A 166 -13.23 3.70 -25.25
C ALA A 166 -13.67 2.72 -24.16
N TRP A 167 -12.91 2.65 -23.06
CA TRP A 167 -13.30 1.91 -21.86
C TRP A 167 -14.62 2.44 -21.31
N VAL A 168 -14.73 3.76 -21.09
CA VAL A 168 -15.96 4.41 -20.62
C VAL A 168 -17.13 4.11 -21.56
N ALA A 169 -16.95 4.25 -22.87
CA ALA A 169 -18.01 4.01 -23.85
C ALA A 169 -18.49 2.56 -23.83
N ALA A 170 -17.57 1.58 -23.77
CA ALA A 170 -17.92 0.17 -23.76
C ALA A 170 -18.66 -0.25 -22.48
N ASP A 171 -18.13 0.12 -21.31
CA ASP A 171 -18.68 -0.31 -20.03
C ASP A 171 -19.95 0.48 -19.62
N ASN A 172 -20.21 1.65 -20.23
CA ASN A 172 -21.49 2.36 -20.08
C ASN A 172 -22.59 1.85 -21.02
N LYS A 173 -22.22 1.35 -22.21
CA LYS A 173 -23.21 0.91 -23.21
C LYS A 173 -23.95 -0.35 -22.78
N ASP A 174 -23.26 -1.23 -22.06
CA ASP A 174 -23.84 -2.44 -21.51
C ASP A 174 -23.26 -2.69 -20.11
N ALA A 175 -23.92 -2.08 -19.12
CA ALA A 175 -23.55 -2.24 -17.71
C ALA A 175 -23.61 -3.70 -17.25
N SER A 176 -24.29 -4.59 -17.98
CA SER A 176 -24.39 -6.01 -17.64
C SER A 176 -23.17 -6.82 -18.09
N THR A 177 -22.39 -6.35 -19.06
CA THR A 177 -21.22 -7.11 -19.57
C THR A 177 -19.87 -6.53 -19.19
N ASN A 178 -19.76 -5.22 -18.90
CA ASN A 178 -18.49 -4.54 -18.58
C ASN A 178 -17.30 -5.07 -19.41
N ALA A 179 -17.52 -5.17 -20.72
CA ALA A 179 -16.75 -6.04 -21.59
C ALA A 179 -15.24 -5.72 -21.57
N VAL A 180 -14.87 -4.44 -21.40
CA VAL A 180 -13.45 -4.03 -21.36
C VAL A 180 -12.82 -4.40 -20.02
N THR A 181 -13.54 -4.19 -18.91
CA THR A 181 -13.07 -4.58 -17.58
C THR A 181 -12.89 -6.09 -17.46
N GLN A 182 -13.85 -6.88 -17.94
CA GLN A 182 -13.74 -8.35 -17.97
C GLN A 182 -12.53 -8.79 -18.82
N THR A 183 -12.37 -8.20 -20.01
CA THR A 183 -11.21 -8.48 -20.89
C THR A 183 -9.88 -8.18 -20.20
N PHE A 184 -9.78 -7.06 -19.49
CA PHE A 184 -8.58 -6.73 -18.70
C PHE A 184 -8.32 -7.76 -17.61
N VAL A 185 -9.36 -8.11 -16.86
CA VAL A 185 -9.29 -9.03 -15.73
C VAL A 185 -8.82 -10.41 -16.19
N ASP A 186 -9.36 -10.92 -17.29
CA ASP A 186 -8.98 -12.22 -17.84
C ASP A 186 -7.55 -12.22 -18.37
N ALA A 187 -7.15 -11.17 -19.10
CA ALA A 187 -5.77 -11.00 -19.54
C ALA A 187 -4.79 -10.94 -18.35
N TYR A 188 -5.16 -10.24 -17.28
CA TYR A 188 -4.38 -10.18 -16.06
C TYR A 188 -4.22 -11.56 -15.40
N LYS A 189 -5.33 -12.29 -15.22
CA LYS A 189 -5.33 -13.62 -14.60
C LYS A 189 -4.49 -14.62 -15.41
N ALA A 190 -4.65 -14.59 -16.74
CA ALA A 190 -3.88 -15.45 -17.66
C ALA A 190 -2.37 -15.16 -17.60
N GLU A 191 -1.96 -13.89 -17.64
CA GLU A 191 -0.53 -13.54 -17.62
C GLU A 191 0.12 -13.79 -16.26
N LYS A 192 -0.56 -13.45 -15.16
CA LYS A 192 0.03 -13.56 -13.81
C LYS A 192 -0.15 -14.94 -13.18
N GLY A 193 -0.95 -15.82 -13.78
CA GLY A 193 -1.29 -17.13 -13.20
C GLY A 193 -2.00 -16.99 -11.86
N THR A 194 -2.87 -15.99 -11.73
CA THR A 194 -3.59 -15.68 -10.48
C THR A 194 -5.09 -15.77 -10.69
N THR A 195 -5.84 -16.15 -9.67
CA THR A 195 -7.30 -16.16 -9.73
C THR A 195 -7.91 -14.76 -9.61
N ARG A 196 -7.14 -13.75 -9.15
CA ARG A 196 -7.61 -12.39 -8.92
C ARG A 196 -6.51 -11.35 -9.09
N LEU A 197 -6.94 -10.11 -9.29
CA LEU A 197 -6.08 -8.94 -9.34
C LEU A 197 -5.48 -8.64 -7.96
N ASP A 198 -4.25 -8.10 -7.92
CA ASP A 198 -3.67 -7.64 -6.67
C ASP A 198 -4.44 -6.44 -6.10
N SER A 199 -4.36 -6.25 -4.78
CA SER A 199 -5.17 -5.26 -4.07
C SER A 199 -5.06 -3.84 -4.63
N MET A 200 -3.88 -3.43 -5.11
CA MET A 200 -3.67 -2.09 -5.65
C MET A 200 -4.33 -1.95 -7.03
N THR A 201 -4.27 -2.98 -7.86
CA THR A 201 -4.97 -3.01 -9.15
C THR A 201 -6.47 -3.00 -8.96
N ARG A 202 -7.01 -3.81 -8.03
CA ARG A 202 -8.45 -3.80 -7.72
C ARG A 202 -8.93 -2.41 -7.32
N GLN A 203 -8.19 -1.74 -6.42
CA GLN A 203 -8.55 -0.40 -5.97
C GLN A 203 -8.43 0.66 -7.08
N ALA A 204 -7.37 0.58 -7.91
CA ALA A 204 -7.21 1.47 -9.05
C ALA A 204 -8.39 1.36 -10.02
N VAL A 205 -8.79 0.14 -10.40
CA VAL A 205 -9.92 -0.11 -11.30
C VAL A 205 -11.23 0.40 -10.69
N ARG A 206 -11.48 0.20 -9.39
CA ARG A 206 -12.67 0.75 -8.72
C ARG A 206 -12.71 2.28 -8.74
N TYR A 207 -11.58 2.94 -8.51
CA TYR A 207 -11.50 4.39 -8.62
C TYR A 207 -11.73 4.86 -10.06
N PHE A 208 -11.23 4.11 -11.06
CA PHE A 208 -11.54 4.39 -12.45
C PHE A 208 -13.05 4.31 -12.72
N TYR A 209 -13.74 3.30 -12.20
CA TYR A 209 -15.21 3.21 -12.27
C TYR A 209 -15.89 4.42 -11.64
N SER A 210 -15.52 4.73 -10.40
CA SER A 210 -16.18 5.77 -9.60
C SER A 210 -16.01 7.16 -10.22
N TYR A 211 -14.80 7.47 -10.71
CA TYR A 211 -14.43 8.83 -11.11
C TYR A 211 -14.32 9.04 -12.62
N VAL A 212 -13.99 8.01 -13.40
CA VAL A 212 -13.89 8.14 -14.86
C VAL A 212 -15.18 7.68 -15.52
N ILE A 213 -15.62 6.44 -15.27
CA ILE A 213 -16.88 5.89 -15.81
C ILE A 213 -18.08 6.65 -15.22
N GLY A 214 -18.00 7.05 -13.94
CA GLY A 214 -18.99 7.87 -13.27
C GLY A 214 -20.11 7.07 -12.61
N ARG A 215 -19.85 5.81 -12.25
CA ARG A 215 -20.77 4.96 -11.48
C ARG A 215 -20.01 4.09 -10.48
N GLU A 216 -20.66 3.77 -9.36
CA GLU A 216 -20.16 2.78 -8.42
C GLU A 216 -20.39 1.36 -8.97
N MET A 217 -19.46 0.46 -8.70
CA MET A 217 -19.66 -0.97 -8.98
C MET A 217 -20.53 -1.58 -7.89
N THR A 218 -21.48 -2.42 -8.28
CA THR A 218 -22.23 -3.27 -7.35
C THR A 218 -21.32 -4.34 -6.74
N ASP A 219 -21.71 -4.89 -5.59
CA ASP A 219 -20.92 -5.95 -4.95
C ASP A 219 -20.94 -7.27 -5.74
N ALA A 220 -22.00 -7.49 -6.52
CA ALA A 220 -22.09 -8.60 -7.47
C ALA A 220 -21.02 -8.46 -8.57
N GLU A 221 -20.97 -7.31 -9.26
CA GLU A 221 -19.95 -7.01 -10.28
C GLU A 221 -18.53 -7.11 -9.70
N LYS A 222 -18.30 -6.52 -8.51
CA LYS A 222 -16.99 -6.62 -7.85
C LYS A 222 -16.60 -8.08 -7.63
N THR A 223 -17.55 -8.93 -7.23
CA THR A 223 -17.29 -10.35 -6.97
C THR A 223 -17.03 -11.10 -8.26
N GLU A 224 -17.85 -10.89 -9.29
CA GLU A 224 -17.72 -11.50 -10.61
C GLU A 224 -16.35 -11.23 -11.24
N TYR A 225 -15.92 -9.96 -11.24
CA TYR A 225 -14.62 -9.55 -11.79
C TYR A 225 -13.45 -9.84 -10.84
N GLY A 226 -13.70 -10.41 -9.66
CA GLY A 226 -12.69 -10.61 -8.62
C GLY A 226 -12.08 -9.29 -8.12
N LEU A 227 -12.75 -8.17 -8.37
CA LEU A 227 -12.42 -6.82 -7.93
C LEU A 227 -12.90 -6.55 -6.50
N ASP A 228 -13.62 -7.47 -5.85
CA ASP A 228 -14.13 -7.31 -4.49
C ASP A 228 -13.02 -7.23 -3.41
N GLY A 229 -13.43 -6.87 -2.19
CA GLY A 229 -12.51 -6.67 -1.07
C GLY A 229 -12.21 -7.94 -0.30
N LYS A 230 -12.83 -9.08 -0.66
CA LYS A 230 -12.62 -10.37 -0.02
C LYS A 230 -11.14 -10.72 -0.16
N LYS A 231 -10.62 -11.32 0.89
CA LYS A 231 -9.21 -11.65 0.98
C LYS A 231 -9.04 -13.12 0.59
N ASP A 232 -8.07 -13.40 -0.27
CA ASP A 232 -7.89 -14.71 -0.93
C ASP A 232 -7.28 -15.80 -0.07
N ARG A 233 -6.89 -15.44 1.15
CA ARG A 233 -6.08 -16.28 2.01
C ARG A 233 -6.70 -16.41 3.39
N ILE A 234 -8.00 -16.73 3.42
CA ILE A 234 -8.74 -17.09 4.63
C ILE A 234 -7.92 -18.16 5.39
N GLY A 235 -7.75 -17.98 6.70
CA GLY A 235 -6.98 -18.90 7.53
C GLY A 235 -5.45 -18.88 7.37
N MET A 236 -4.86 -18.04 6.52
CA MET A 236 -3.39 -17.97 6.36
C MET A 236 -2.64 -17.55 7.63
N HIS A 237 -3.34 -17.05 8.65
CA HIS A 237 -2.72 -16.67 9.92
C HIS A 237 -3.00 -17.70 11.02
N ASN A 238 -3.62 -18.84 10.72
CA ASN A 238 -4.01 -19.82 11.74
C ASN A 238 -2.79 -20.48 12.40
N ASP A 239 -1.72 -20.68 11.64
CA ASP A 239 -0.43 -21.23 12.07
C ASP A 239 0.51 -20.16 12.67
N VAL A 240 0.17 -18.88 12.54
CA VAL A 240 0.97 -17.76 13.02
C VAL A 240 0.67 -17.48 14.50
N LYS A 241 1.02 -18.44 15.36
CA LYS A 241 0.78 -18.40 16.82
C LYS A 241 2.04 -18.77 17.59
N LEU A 242 2.22 -18.16 18.75
CA LEU A 242 3.26 -18.52 19.72
C LEU A 242 2.61 -19.23 20.92
N THR A 243 3.30 -20.20 21.51
CA THR A 243 2.97 -20.72 22.85
C THR A 243 3.46 -19.76 23.93
N ASP A 244 3.01 -19.94 25.17
CA ASP A 244 3.43 -19.08 26.27
C ASP A 244 4.94 -19.28 26.57
N GLU A 245 5.45 -20.51 26.44
CA GLU A 245 6.89 -20.82 26.55
C GLU A 245 7.71 -20.14 25.45
N GLN A 246 7.19 -20.06 24.22
CA GLN A 246 7.85 -19.34 23.13
C GLN A 246 7.82 -17.82 23.33
N ILE A 247 6.75 -17.29 23.93
CA ILE A 247 6.68 -15.88 24.32
C ILE A 247 7.77 -15.58 25.35
N ASP A 248 7.90 -16.43 26.38
CA ASP A 248 8.91 -16.30 27.42
C ASP A 248 10.34 -16.44 26.89
N ALA A 249 10.59 -17.45 26.05
CA ALA A 249 11.88 -17.63 25.40
C ALA A 249 12.24 -16.45 24.49
N GLY A 250 11.25 -15.84 23.83
CA GLY A 250 11.45 -14.61 23.06
C GLY A 250 11.81 -13.41 23.94
N LEU A 251 11.20 -13.29 25.12
CA LEU A 251 11.58 -12.27 26.11
C LEU A 251 13.01 -12.51 26.63
N ASP A 252 13.33 -13.75 26.99
CA ASP A 252 14.67 -14.12 27.47
C ASP A 252 15.75 -13.87 26.42
N PHE A 253 15.45 -14.13 25.15
CA PHE A 253 16.36 -13.83 24.04
C PHE A 253 16.77 -12.35 23.99
N PHE A 254 15.83 -11.43 24.26
CA PHE A 254 16.12 -10.00 24.24
C PHE A 254 16.73 -9.50 25.56
N ILE A 255 16.29 -10.03 26.71
CA ILE A 255 16.84 -9.65 28.03
C ILE A 255 18.31 -10.08 28.17
N ASN A 256 18.65 -11.28 27.69
CA ASN A 256 20.01 -11.82 27.82
C ASN A 256 21.02 -11.15 26.87
N LYS A 257 20.55 -10.34 25.93
CA LYS A 257 21.42 -9.47 25.15
C LYS A 257 21.51 -8.14 25.88
N GLU A 258 22.64 -7.92 26.55
CA GLU A 258 22.99 -6.60 27.09
C GLU A 258 22.71 -5.56 25.99
N GLU A 259 21.91 -4.53 26.30
CA GLU A 259 21.46 -3.45 25.40
C GLU A 259 20.20 -3.68 24.53
N ASN A 260 19.36 -4.69 24.77
CA ASN A 260 18.12 -4.87 23.97
C ASN A 260 16.79 -4.73 24.73
N GLU A 261 16.75 -3.86 25.74
CA GLU A 261 15.56 -3.56 26.54
C GLU A 261 14.38 -3.07 25.70
N GLU A 262 14.64 -2.21 24.70
CA GLU A 262 13.61 -1.73 23.77
C GLU A 262 12.92 -2.88 23.04
N MET A 263 13.70 -3.86 22.53
CA MET A 263 13.13 -5.00 21.82
C MET A 263 12.37 -5.94 22.75
N ALA A 264 12.84 -6.14 23.98
CA ALA A 264 12.09 -6.89 24.98
C ALA A 264 10.73 -6.22 25.26
N ALA A 265 10.72 -4.89 25.42
CA ALA A 265 9.50 -4.11 25.59
C ALA A 265 8.61 -4.13 24.34
N TYR A 266 9.17 -4.04 23.13
CA TYR A 266 8.43 -4.12 21.89
C TYR A 266 7.78 -5.50 21.73
N TRP A 267 8.52 -6.57 21.96
CA TRP A 267 8.01 -7.95 21.92
C TRP A 267 6.85 -8.13 22.89
N ALA A 268 7.05 -7.77 24.16
CA ALA A 268 6.04 -7.83 25.20
C ALA A 268 4.77 -7.04 24.82
N PHE A 269 4.95 -5.77 24.44
CA PHE A 269 3.86 -4.86 24.15
C PHE A 269 3.10 -5.23 22.88
N ALA A 270 3.81 -5.59 21.80
CA ALA A 270 3.18 -5.93 20.53
C ALA A 270 2.36 -7.22 20.62
N ILE A 271 2.82 -8.22 21.38
CA ILE A 271 2.07 -9.47 21.60
C ILE A 271 0.84 -9.22 22.48
N GLU A 272 1.02 -8.56 23.64
CA GLU A 272 -0.08 -8.35 24.58
C GLU A 272 -1.15 -7.39 24.03
N THR A 273 -0.75 -6.35 23.29
CA THR A 273 -1.73 -5.39 22.74
C THR A 273 -2.21 -5.71 21.34
N PHE A 274 -1.47 -6.55 20.58
CA PHE A 274 -1.68 -6.83 19.15
C PHE A 274 -1.97 -5.57 18.30
N GLY A 275 -1.38 -4.43 18.68
CA GLY A 275 -1.43 -3.20 17.90
C GLY A 275 -0.79 -3.39 16.53
N ARG A 276 -1.20 -2.60 15.52
CA ARG A 276 -0.42 -2.57 14.26
C ARG A 276 0.98 -2.02 14.56
N PRO A 277 2.04 -2.49 13.90
CA PRO A 277 3.40 -2.02 14.19
C PRO A 277 3.55 -0.50 14.16
N ASN A 278 2.93 0.18 13.18
CA ASN A 278 2.96 1.65 13.10
C ASN A 278 2.19 2.36 14.22
N ARG A 279 1.25 1.67 14.86
CA ARG A 279 0.51 2.17 16.02
C ARG A 279 1.23 1.87 17.33
N VAL A 280 1.87 0.71 17.43
CA VAL A 280 2.79 0.39 18.52
C VAL A 280 3.90 1.43 18.58
N PHE A 281 4.53 1.74 17.44
CA PHE A 281 5.55 2.78 17.32
C PHE A 281 5.11 4.12 17.93
N ASN A 282 3.91 4.59 17.55
CA ASN A 282 3.33 5.86 17.97
C ASN A 282 2.48 5.77 19.26
N ALA A 283 2.53 4.68 20.03
CA ALA A 283 1.71 4.54 21.22
C ALA A 283 2.12 5.60 22.26
N ASP A 284 1.17 6.30 22.86
CA ASP A 284 1.46 7.32 23.86
C ASP A 284 1.66 6.63 25.24
N PRO A 285 2.86 6.72 25.86
CA PRO A 285 3.13 6.06 27.13
C PRO A 285 2.18 6.52 28.25
N ASP A 286 1.64 7.74 28.21
CA ASP A 286 0.73 8.27 29.22
C ASP A 286 -0.69 7.68 29.16
N LYS A 287 -1.00 6.95 28.08
CA LYS A 287 -2.28 6.23 27.93
C LYS A 287 -2.28 4.85 28.60
N PHE A 288 -1.19 4.44 29.25
CA PHE A 288 -1.07 3.11 29.87
C PHE A 288 -0.93 3.19 31.39
N THR A 289 -1.78 2.48 32.10
CA THR A 289 -1.80 2.41 33.56
C THR A 289 -1.55 0.99 34.03
N PHE A 290 -0.93 0.86 35.20
CA PHE A 290 -0.60 -0.42 35.82
C PHE A 290 -1.35 -0.54 37.15
N ALA A 291 -1.99 -1.68 37.37
CA ALA A 291 -2.73 -1.93 38.58
C ALA A 291 -2.50 -3.35 39.07
N LYS A 292 -2.21 -3.49 40.36
CA LYS A 292 -2.22 -4.78 41.05
C LYS A 292 -3.65 -5.28 41.19
N ARG A 293 -3.87 -6.53 40.81
CA ARG A 293 -5.15 -7.22 40.93
C ARG A 293 -4.94 -8.53 41.67
N LYS A 294 -5.82 -8.79 42.64
CA LYS A 294 -5.90 -10.10 43.28
C LYS A 294 -6.72 -11.00 42.38
N ILE A 295 -6.07 -12.02 41.84
CA ILE A 295 -6.70 -13.06 41.03
C ILE A 295 -6.84 -14.28 41.92
N THR A 296 -8.09 -14.63 42.22
CA THR A 296 -8.39 -15.87 42.94
C THR A 296 -8.66 -16.96 41.93
N LYS A 297 -7.99 -18.10 42.09
CA LYS A 297 -8.17 -19.28 41.25
C LYS A 297 -8.37 -20.52 42.11
N ALA A 298 -9.16 -21.46 41.60
CA ALA A 298 -9.27 -22.80 42.16
C ALA A 298 -8.38 -23.75 41.35
N ILE A 299 -7.57 -24.55 42.03
CA ILE A 299 -6.74 -25.59 41.45
C ILE A 299 -7.29 -26.92 41.95
N ILE A 300 -7.57 -27.83 41.03
CA ILE A 300 -8.16 -29.14 41.32
C ILE A 300 -7.15 -30.20 40.90
N GLU A 301 -6.88 -31.15 41.77
CA GLU A 301 -5.99 -32.28 41.46
C GLU A 301 -6.57 -33.09 40.28
N GLY A 302 -5.73 -33.36 39.29
CA GLY A 302 -6.13 -34.04 38.05
C GLY A 302 -6.68 -33.13 36.96
N PHE A 303 -6.77 -31.81 37.20
CA PHE A 303 -7.09 -30.82 36.17
C PHE A 303 -5.84 -30.00 35.82
N ASP A 304 -5.58 -29.86 34.52
CA ASP A 304 -4.40 -29.15 34.03
C ASP A 304 -4.50 -27.62 34.17
N GLU A 305 -5.73 -27.09 34.13
CA GLU A 305 -5.99 -25.64 34.12
C GLU A 305 -6.67 -25.16 35.41
N PRO A 306 -6.23 -24.04 36.02
CA PRO A 306 -6.94 -23.42 37.12
C PRO A 306 -8.27 -22.79 36.68
N ILE A 307 -9.25 -22.79 37.59
CA ILE A 307 -10.56 -22.17 37.39
C ILE A 307 -10.55 -20.74 37.93
N TYR A 308 -10.92 -19.77 37.09
CA TYR A 308 -10.90 -18.33 37.42
C TYR A 308 -12.29 -17.70 37.58
N GLU A 309 -13.36 -18.36 37.15
CA GLU A 309 -14.70 -17.78 37.20
C GLU A 309 -15.12 -17.53 38.66
N PRO A 310 -15.46 -16.29 39.06
CA PRO A 310 -15.69 -15.95 40.48
C PRO A 310 -16.76 -16.81 41.16
N LYS A 311 -17.84 -17.17 40.43
CA LYS A 311 -18.90 -18.04 40.94
C LYS A 311 -18.40 -19.46 41.20
N LEU A 312 -17.66 -20.03 40.26
CA LEU A 312 -17.05 -21.35 40.41
C LEU A 312 -15.98 -21.36 41.49
N VAL A 313 -15.11 -20.34 41.54
CA VAL A 313 -14.11 -20.20 42.59
C VAL A 313 -14.77 -20.16 43.97
N GLN A 314 -15.90 -19.47 44.12
CA GLN A 314 -16.64 -19.45 45.38
C GLN A 314 -17.26 -20.81 45.72
N PHE A 315 -17.75 -21.56 44.72
CA PHE A 315 -18.20 -22.94 44.91
C PHE A 315 -17.05 -23.86 45.34
N PHE A 316 -15.92 -23.82 44.63
CA PHE A 316 -14.72 -24.61 44.95
C PHE A 316 -14.10 -24.23 46.29
N ARG A 317 -14.30 -23.00 46.77
CA ARG A 317 -13.91 -22.61 48.13
C ARG A 317 -14.67 -23.44 49.19
N GLY A 318 -15.95 -23.75 48.96
CA GLY A 318 -16.70 -24.68 49.80
C GLY A 318 -16.16 -26.11 49.70
N LEU A 319 -15.89 -26.58 48.46
CA LEU A 319 -15.33 -27.92 48.25
C LEU A 319 -13.94 -28.11 48.85
N ALA A 320 -13.09 -27.07 48.85
CA ALA A 320 -11.76 -27.12 49.46
C ALA A 320 -11.82 -27.40 50.97
N LEU A 321 -12.93 -27.09 51.64
CA LEU A 321 -13.14 -27.42 53.06
C LEU A 321 -13.48 -28.91 53.27
N VAL A 322 -14.16 -29.52 52.29
CA VAL A 322 -14.62 -30.92 52.37
C VAL A 322 -13.59 -31.89 51.79
N LEU A 323 -12.82 -31.45 50.80
CA LEU A 323 -11.83 -32.24 50.06
C LEU A 323 -10.43 -31.59 50.15
N PRO A 324 -9.85 -31.48 51.36
CA PRO A 324 -8.53 -30.88 51.54
C PRO A 324 -7.47 -31.65 50.74
N GLY A 325 -6.57 -30.92 50.08
CA GLY A 325 -5.53 -31.48 49.22
C GLY A 325 -5.95 -31.73 47.78
N LYS A 326 -7.24 -32.03 47.54
CA LYS A 326 -7.79 -32.23 46.18
C LYS A 326 -8.20 -30.92 45.51
N VAL A 327 -8.63 -29.94 46.31
CA VAL A 327 -8.99 -28.59 45.82
C VAL A 327 -8.22 -27.56 46.64
N ARG A 328 -7.55 -26.64 45.94
CA ARG A 328 -6.77 -25.56 46.55
C ARG A 328 -7.23 -24.21 45.99
N ILE A 329 -7.53 -23.27 46.87
CA ILE A 329 -7.80 -21.88 46.48
C ILE A 329 -6.50 -21.09 46.63
N GLU A 330 -6.02 -20.53 45.53
CA GLU A 330 -4.91 -19.59 45.55
C GLU A 330 -5.42 -18.19 45.23
N THR A 331 -4.93 -17.19 45.96
CA THR A 331 -5.06 -15.79 45.58
C THR A 331 -3.68 -15.27 45.24
N VAL A 332 -3.48 -14.94 43.97
CA VAL A 332 -2.21 -14.41 43.47
C VAL A 332 -2.42 -12.93 43.18
N GLU A 333 -1.51 -12.09 43.65
CA GLU A 333 -1.45 -10.70 43.22
C GLU A 333 -0.70 -10.65 41.89
N SER A 334 -1.39 -10.22 40.83
CA SER A 334 -0.80 -10.00 39.52
C SER A 334 -0.97 -8.55 39.12
N GLU A 335 0.08 -7.94 38.60
CA GLU A 335 -0.01 -6.62 37.99
C GLU A 335 -0.53 -6.76 36.57
N ILE A 336 -1.50 -5.93 36.20
CA ILE A 336 -2.03 -5.85 34.85
C ILE A 336 -1.77 -4.47 34.27
N MET A 337 -1.55 -4.41 32.96
CA MET A 337 -1.57 -3.16 32.22
C MET A 337 -2.95 -2.97 31.60
N THR A 338 -3.47 -1.75 31.65
CA THR A 338 -4.60 -1.30 30.83
C THR A 338 -4.25 0.00 30.12
N GLY A 339 -4.70 0.19 28.89
CA GLY A 339 -4.50 1.47 28.23
C GLY A 339 -5.29 1.61 26.94
N GLU A 340 -4.94 2.63 26.16
CA GLU A 340 -5.62 2.99 24.92
C GLU A 340 -4.63 3.07 23.76
N LEU A 341 -5.03 2.54 22.60
CA LEU A 341 -4.24 2.60 21.37
C LEU A 341 -5.10 3.05 20.21
N TYR A 342 -4.75 4.18 19.60
CA TYR A 342 -5.40 4.68 18.41
C TYR A 342 -5.01 3.88 17.16
N GLU A 343 -5.97 3.55 16.31
CA GLU A 343 -5.80 2.79 15.07
C GLU A 343 -6.39 3.57 13.87
N SER A 344 -5.55 4.19 13.04
CA SER A 344 -6.04 5.05 11.95
C SER A 344 -6.88 4.36 10.89
N LYS A 345 -6.64 3.08 10.61
CA LYS A 345 -7.42 2.38 9.57
C LYS A 345 -8.91 2.34 9.92
N THR A 346 -9.21 2.27 11.21
CA THR A 346 -10.57 2.26 11.75
C THR A 346 -10.96 3.63 12.30
N ASP A 347 -10.01 4.56 12.34
CA ASP A 347 -10.11 5.85 13.02
C ASP A 347 -10.72 5.74 14.43
N ARG A 348 -10.20 4.80 15.23
CA ARG A 348 -10.75 4.47 16.56
C ARG A 348 -9.65 4.22 17.58
N THR A 349 -9.94 4.59 18.81
CA THR A 349 -9.13 4.24 19.99
C THR A 349 -9.65 2.96 20.60
N TRP A 350 -8.76 1.98 20.77
CA TRP A 350 -9.09 0.67 21.32
C TRP A 350 -8.50 0.49 22.70
N LYS A 351 -9.28 -0.09 23.60
CA LYS A 351 -8.78 -0.50 24.92
C LYS A 351 -7.84 -1.70 24.77
N LYS A 352 -6.68 -1.62 25.41
CA LYS A 352 -5.62 -2.63 25.39
C LYS A 352 -5.33 -3.13 26.79
N PHE A 353 -4.82 -4.35 26.85
CA PHE A 353 -4.52 -5.04 28.09
C PHE A 353 -3.18 -5.76 27.95
N ALA A 354 -2.45 -5.92 29.06
CA ALA A 354 -1.40 -6.92 29.17
C ALA A 354 -1.57 -7.68 30.49
N LEU A 355 -1.49 -9.01 30.42
CA LEU A 355 -1.74 -9.91 31.56
C LEU A 355 -0.54 -10.81 31.90
N HIS A 356 0.34 -11.07 30.93
CA HIS A 356 1.49 -11.94 31.18
C HIS A 356 2.46 -11.27 32.17
N PRO A 357 2.74 -11.85 33.35
CA PRO A 357 3.46 -11.16 34.42
C PRO A 357 4.82 -10.59 33.99
N LYS A 358 5.61 -11.40 33.27
CA LYS A 358 6.92 -10.98 32.74
C LYS A 358 6.79 -9.85 31.73
N SER A 359 5.79 -9.93 30.85
CA SER A 359 5.52 -8.88 29.85
C SER A 359 5.10 -7.59 30.52
N VAL A 360 4.21 -7.64 31.52
CA VAL A 360 3.75 -6.45 32.25
C VAL A 360 4.91 -5.75 32.96
N ALA A 361 5.79 -6.51 33.62
CA ALA A 361 6.96 -5.95 34.29
C ALA A 361 7.89 -5.19 33.32
N ILE A 362 8.20 -5.80 32.18
CA ILE A 362 9.06 -5.20 31.13
C ILE A 362 8.40 -3.97 30.53
N ILE A 363 7.12 -4.07 30.16
CA ILE A 363 6.37 -2.95 29.59
C ILE A 363 6.31 -1.78 30.58
N LYS A 364 6.07 -2.06 31.87
CA LYS A 364 6.02 -1.02 32.90
C LYS A 364 7.34 -0.28 33.04
N ALA A 365 8.44 -1.01 33.16
CA ALA A 365 9.78 -0.41 33.23
C ALA A 365 10.04 0.50 32.02
N TRP A 366 9.70 0.04 30.81
CA TRP A 366 9.85 0.82 29.59
C TRP A 366 8.93 2.05 29.54
N VAL A 367 7.64 1.93 29.88
CA VAL A 367 6.72 3.08 29.96
C VAL A 367 7.27 4.14 30.93
N GLU A 368 7.72 3.73 32.11
CA GLU A 368 8.28 4.65 33.10
C GLU A 368 9.55 5.34 32.61
N GLN A 369 10.42 4.62 31.91
CA GLN A 369 11.61 5.18 31.28
C GLN A 369 11.24 6.23 30.22
N ARG A 370 10.30 5.92 29.31
CA ARG A 370 9.83 6.86 28.28
C ARG A 370 9.23 8.12 28.89
N ARG A 371 8.44 7.98 29.96
CA ARG A 371 7.88 9.11 30.72
C ARG A 371 8.96 10.00 31.35
N ARG A 372 9.96 9.41 32.03
CA ARG A 372 11.07 10.16 32.63
C ARG A 372 11.89 10.90 31.57
N ALA A 373 12.02 10.32 30.38
CA ALA A 373 12.67 10.95 29.23
C ALA A 373 11.76 11.93 28.47
N HIS A 374 10.55 12.22 28.95
CA HIS A 374 9.55 13.09 28.32
C HIS A 374 9.26 12.75 26.86
N ARG A 375 9.27 11.44 26.55
CA ARG A 375 8.96 10.93 25.22
C ARG A 375 7.45 10.82 25.03
N ASN A 376 6.96 11.32 23.90
CA ASN A 376 5.54 11.28 23.52
C ASN A 376 5.14 10.00 22.77
N THR A 377 6.10 9.14 22.43
CA THR A 377 5.84 7.84 21.81
C THR A 377 6.57 6.73 22.56
N MET A 378 6.01 5.53 22.46
CA MET A 378 6.49 4.35 23.15
C MET A 378 7.80 3.84 22.56
N PHE A 379 7.98 3.89 21.24
CA PHE A 379 9.16 3.32 20.58
C PHE A 379 9.77 4.23 19.51
N GLY A 380 9.19 5.39 19.21
CA GLY A 380 9.77 6.33 18.26
C GLY A 380 10.70 7.33 18.93
N ASP A 381 11.94 7.43 18.46
CA ASP A 381 12.82 8.51 18.88
C ASP A 381 12.61 9.78 18.03
N ASP A 382 13.08 10.91 18.55
CA ASP A 382 12.91 12.21 17.88
C ASP A 382 13.56 12.18 16.49
N GLY A 383 12.73 12.29 15.45
CA GLY A 383 13.17 12.28 14.07
C GLY A 383 13.32 10.89 13.44
N GLU A 384 13.13 9.79 14.18
CA GLU A 384 13.07 8.45 13.59
C GLU A 384 11.75 8.29 12.81
N SER A 385 11.86 7.90 11.54
CA SER A 385 10.68 7.55 10.76
C SER A 385 10.20 6.13 11.10
N TYR A 386 8.90 5.88 10.93
CA TYR A 386 8.37 4.52 11.10
C TYR A 386 9.05 3.49 10.18
N ASP A 387 9.49 3.88 8.99
CA ASP A 387 10.15 2.97 8.07
C ASP A 387 11.54 2.55 8.57
N GLU A 388 12.32 3.48 9.15
CA GLU A 388 13.60 3.18 9.79
C GLU A 388 13.41 2.25 10.99
N PHE A 389 12.47 2.59 11.86
CA PHE A 389 12.06 1.74 12.98
C PHE A 389 11.65 0.34 12.51
N ALA A 390 10.75 0.26 11.52
CA ALA A 390 10.23 -1.01 11.02
C ALA A 390 11.34 -1.87 10.41
N LEU A 391 12.33 -1.29 9.73
CA LEU A 391 13.48 -2.02 9.22
C LEU A 391 14.30 -2.64 10.35
N ARG A 392 14.63 -1.85 11.38
CA ARG A 392 15.39 -2.26 12.56
C ARG A 392 14.68 -3.36 13.35
N ILE A 393 13.43 -3.13 13.73
CA ILE A 393 12.63 -4.10 14.49
C ILE A 393 12.42 -5.40 13.70
N ASN A 394 12.09 -5.32 12.41
CA ASN A 394 11.91 -6.54 11.60
C ASN A 394 13.20 -7.36 11.49
N HIS A 395 14.36 -6.72 11.54
CA HIS A 395 15.64 -7.41 11.57
C HIS A 395 15.81 -8.20 12.87
N GLU A 396 15.61 -7.55 14.03
CA GLU A 396 15.69 -8.21 15.34
C GLU A 396 14.65 -9.32 15.53
N LEU A 397 13.42 -9.11 15.04
CA LEU A 397 12.37 -10.11 15.10
C LEU A 397 12.72 -11.39 14.32
N ARG A 398 13.42 -11.28 13.18
CA ARG A 398 13.89 -12.46 12.45
C ARG A 398 14.92 -13.25 13.25
N LYS A 399 15.79 -12.57 14.01
CA LYS A 399 16.77 -13.26 14.86
C LYS A 399 16.09 -14.10 15.94
N VAL A 400 15.09 -13.54 16.64
CA VAL A 400 14.35 -14.30 17.65
C VAL A 400 13.49 -15.39 17.02
N TYR A 401 12.89 -15.17 15.85
CA TYR A 401 12.16 -16.25 15.15
C TYR A 401 13.06 -17.39 14.72
N LEU A 402 14.30 -17.10 14.31
CA LEU A 402 15.29 -18.13 14.01
C LEU A 402 15.68 -18.89 15.30
N HIS A 403 15.88 -18.17 16.40
CA HIS A 403 16.17 -18.77 17.71
C HIS A 403 15.05 -19.69 18.20
N LEU A 404 13.79 -19.29 18.00
CA LEU A 404 12.61 -20.09 18.35
C LEU A 404 12.31 -21.23 17.35
N GLY A 405 13.11 -21.39 16.29
CA GLY A 405 12.92 -22.43 15.27
C GLY A 405 11.71 -22.20 14.35
N LEU A 406 11.19 -20.96 14.28
CA LEU A 406 10.01 -20.60 13.49
C LEU A 406 10.35 -20.30 12.02
N ILE A 407 11.61 -19.98 11.74
CA ILE A 407 12.13 -19.75 10.40
C ILE A 407 13.43 -20.53 10.20
N LYS A 408 13.76 -20.82 8.94
CA LYS A 408 14.99 -21.55 8.60
C LYS A 408 16.11 -20.56 8.22
N PRO A 409 17.39 -20.90 8.48
CA PRO A 409 18.49 -20.11 7.99
C PRO A 409 18.49 -20.09 6.44
N VAL A 410 18.63 -18.90 5.85
CA VAL A 410 18.40 -18.66 4.42
C VAL A 410 19.53 -19.21 3.51
N CYS A 411 20.66 -19.65 4.08
CA CYS A 411 21.62 -20.51 3.38
C CYS A 411 22.18 -21.58 4.32
N GLY A 412 22.43 -22.78 3.79
CA GLY A 412 23.23 -23.82 4.47
C GLY A 412 24.72 -23.47 4.64
N CYS A 413 25.13 -22.27 4.21
CA CYS A 413 26.48 -21.76 4.31
C CYS A 413 26.78 -21.05 5.64
N GLY A 414 25.81 -20.96 6.57
CA GLY A 414 26.00 -20.41 7.93
C GLY A 414 26.27 -18.90 8.00
N LYS A 415 26.44 -18.20 6.87
CA LYS A 415 26.86 -16.78 6.82
C LYS A 415 25.73 -15.77 6.63
N ALA A 416 24.51 -16.20 6.30
CA ALA A 416 23.47 -15.32 5.75
C ALA A 416 22.79 -14.35 6.73
N PHE A 417 23.08 -14.41 8.04
CA PHE A 417 22.52 -13.47 9.02
C PHE A 417 23.58 -12.75 9.86
N ALA A 418 24.86 -12.99 9.61
CA ALA A 418 25.93 -12.44 10.45
C ALA A 418 26.23 -10.96 10.16
N ASN A 419 25.97 -10.47 8.94
CA ASN A 419 26.29 -9.09 8.57
C ASN A 419 25.02 -8.28 8.27
N ASN A 420 24.86 -7.20 9.04
CA ASN A 420 23.72 -6.28 9.10
C ASN A 420 23.45 -5.54 7.77
N ASP A 421 24.50 -5.31 6.97
CA ASP A 421 24.46 -4.41 5.82
C ASP A 421 23.87 -5.05 4.56
N ASP A 422 24.06 -6.37 4.36
CA ASP A 422 23.62 -7.02 3.12
C ASP A 422 22.10 -6.99 2.93
N TYR A 423 21.31 -7.15 4.01
CA TYR A 423 19.85 -7.12 3.91
C TYR A 423 19.31 -5.69 3.71
N LEU A 424 19.95 -4.69 4.31
CA LEU A 424 19.56 -3.28 4.20
C LEU A 424 19.94 -2.69 2.83
N GLU A 425 21.09 -3.07 2.27
CA GLU A 425 21.50 -2.67 0.92
C GLU A 425 20.68 -3.36 -0.18
N HIS A 426 20.35 -4.64 -0.03
CA HIS A 426 19.55 -5.36 -1.03
C HIS A 426 18.08 -4.90 -1.06
N GLY A 427 17.55 -4.39 0.05
CA GLY A 427 16.21 -3.77 0.10
C GLY A 427 16.11 -2.44 -0.68
N ARG A 428 17.20 -1.67 -0.74
CA ARG A 428 17.27 -0.40 -1.49
C ARG A 428 17.63 -0.61 -2.97
N HIS A 429 18.35 -1.67 -3.30
CA HIS A 429 18.77 -1.96 -4.68
C HIS A 429 17.94 -3.08 -5.33
N LYS A 430 16.72 -2.76 -5.77
CA LYS A 430 15.87 -3.65 -6.60
C LYS A 430 16.49 -4.08 -7.95
N ASN A 431 17.72 -3.66 -8.30
CA ASN A 431 18.32 -3.83 -9.63
C ASN A 431 19.84 -4.07 -9.62
N ARG A 432 20.36 -5.08 -8.89
CA ARG A 432 21.67 -5.65 -9.21
C ARG A 432 21.64 -7.18 -9.18
N GLY A 433 21.30 -7.75 -10.33
CA GLY A 433 21.62 -9.14 -10.60
C GLY A 433 23.13 -9.29 -10.63
N LYS A 434 23.70 -10.09 -9.70
CA LYS A 434 24.96 -10.86 -9.83
C LYS A 434 25.52 -11.41 -8.51
N THR A 435 24.81 -11.40 -7.38
CA THR A 435 25.25 -12.19 -6.22
C THR A 435 24.91 -13.67 -6.48
N GLY A 436 25.96 -14.47 -6.71
CA GLY A 436 25.91 -15.82 -7.26
C GLY A 436 25.43 -16.92 -6.32
N CYS A 437 24.33 -16.74 -5.59
CA CYS A 437 23.66 -17.85 -4.92
C CYS A 437 22.51 -18.38 -5.82
N PRO A 438 22.66 -19.56 -6.46
CA PRO A 438 21.70 -20.08 -7.44
C PRO A 438 20.31 -20.39 -6.85
N GLN A 439 20.19 -20.51 -5.52
CA GLN A 439 18.95 -20.88 -4.85
C GLN A 439 17.89 -19.77 -4.78
N TRP A 440 18.25 -18.49 -4.95
CA TRP A 440 17.30 -17.38 -4.87
C TRP A 440 16.40 -17.24 -6.11
N LYS A 441 16.68 -17.95 -7.20
CA LYS A 441 15.96 -17.81 -8.47
C LYS A 441 14.58 -18.46 -8.48
N LYS A 442 14.22 -19.25 -7.46
CA LYS A 442 12.84 -19.67 -7.22
C LYS A 442 12.35 -18.95 -5.98
N LYS A 443 11.39 -18.02 -6.16
CA LYS A 443 10.60 -17.45 -5.05
C LYS A 443 9.80 -18.59 -4.40
N ALA A 444 10.44 -19.43 -3.61
CA ALA A 444 9.74 -20.24 -2.64
C ALA A 444 8.89 -19.26 -1.81
N LYS A 445 7.63 -19.60 -1.56
CA LYS A 445 6.78 -18.78 -0.67
C LYS A 445 7.50 -18.73 0.67
N THR A 446 8.09 -17.58 0.97
CA THR A 446 8.69 -17.27 2.26
C THR A 446 7.60 -17.34 3.33
N SER A 447 7.98 -17.75 4.53
CA SER A 447 7.01 -17.87 5.63
C SER A 447 6.52 -16.47 6.03
N TYR A 448 5.31 -16.38 6.60
CA TYR A 448 4.79 -15.09 7.07
C TYR A 448 5.71 -14.44 8.12
N TRP A 449 6.36 -15.27 8.94
CA TRP A 449 7.40 -14.92 9.90
C TRP A 449 8.59 -14.17 9.28
N GLU A 450 9.00 -14.53 8.05
CA GLU A 450 10.11 -13.90 7.32
C GLU A 450 9.68 -12.61 6.60
N ASP A 451 8.52 -12.65 5.96
CA ASP A 451 8.03 -11.56 5.10
C ASP A 451 7.50 -10.37 5.88
N ARG A 452 6.82 -10.62 7.00
CA ARG A 452 6.10 -9.60 7.79
C ARG A 452 6.36 -9.75 9.30
N PRO A 453 7.62 -9.73 9.78
CA PRO A 453 7.94 -10.11 11.15
C PRO A 453 7.16 -9.32 12.22
N SER A 454 7.12 -8.00 12.13
CA SER A 454 6.38 -7.18 13.11
C SER A 454 4.88 -7.41 13.09
N TYR A 455 4.32 -7.70 11.91
CA TYR A 455 2.89 -7.97 11.77
C TYR A 455 2.52 -9.38 12.26
N THR A 456 3.48 -10.31 12.23
CA THR A 456 3.35 -11.64 12.83
C THR A 456 3.04 -11.55 14.32
N LEU A 457 3.72 -10.68 15.09
CA LEU A 457 3.41 -10.51 16.52
C LEU A 457 1.96 -10.12 16.79
N ARG A 458 1.38 -9.27 15.93
CA ARG A 458 -0.06 -8.94 16.02
C ARG A 458 -0.94 -10.17 15.87
N HIS A 459 -0.61 -11.08 14.95
CA HIS A 459 -1.36 -12.32 14.78
C HIS A 459 -1.19 -13.26 15.98
N CYS A 460 0.04 -13.39 16.48
CA CYS A 460 0.31 -14.19 17.68
C CYS A 460 -0.44 -13.65 18.90
N GLY A 461 -0.47 -12.33 19.08
CA GLY A 461 -1.24 -11.66 20.13
C GLY A 461 -2.74 -11.89 20.01
N ALA A 462 -3.31 -11.83 18.79
CA ALA A 462 -4.72 -12.15 18.58
C ALA A 462 -5.06 -13.59 19.00
N HIS A 463 -4.21 -14.56 18.63
CA HIS A 463 -4.34 -15.95 19.04
C HIS A 463 -4.19 -16.15 20.55
N LEU A 464 -3.22 -15.48 21.17
CA LEU A 464 -3.03 -15.49 22.62
C LEU A 464 -4.31 -15.06 23.35
N TRP A 465 -4.93 -13.96 22.92
CA TRP A 465 -6.17 -13.47 23.52
C TRP A 465 -7.37 -14.35 23.21
N LEU A 466 -7.46 -14.94 22.03
CA LEU A 466 -8.48 -15.94 21.73
C LEU A 466 -8.36 -17.12 22.70
N ARG A 467 -7.15 -17.68 22.91
CA ARG A 467 -6.95 -18.75 23.91
C ARG A 467 -7.36 -18.33 25.32
N ARG A 468 -6.89 -17.17 25.80
CA ARG A 468 -7.18 -16.66 27.15
C ARG A 468 -8.67 -16.38 27.41
N THR A 469 -9.44 -16.13 26.36
CA THR A 469 -10.87 -15.81 26.46
C THR A 469 -11.79 -16.97 26.10
N GLY A 470 -11.26 -18.19 25.95
CA GLY A 470 -12.04 -19.34 25.49
C GLY A 470 -12.62 -19.13 24.09
N TYR A 471 -11.85 -18.50 23.20
CA TYR A 471 -12.22 -18.10 21.84
C TYR A 471 -13.45 -17.18 21.78
N ASN A 472 -13.63 -16.30 22.78
CA ASN A 472 -14.62 -15.25 22.72
C ASN A 472 -14.20 -14.14 21.73
N TYR A 473 -14.55 -14.33 20.45
CA TYR A 473 -14.27 -13.38 19.38
C TYR A 473 -14.83 -11.97 19.67
N GLY A 474 -15.95 -11.87 20.40
CA GLY A 474 -16.53 -10.59 20.84
C GLY A 474 -15.57 -9.77 21.68
N ALA A 475 -15.02 -10.41 22.73
CA ALA A 475 -14.06 -9.79 23.63
C ALA A 475 -12.78 -9.36 22.91
N VAL A 476 -12.23 -10.22 22.05
CA VAL A 476 -10.99 -9.91 21.30
C VAL A 476 -11.23 -8.85 20.22
N ALA A 477 -12.39 -8.84 19.56
CA ALA A 477 -12.74 -7.82 18.58
C ALA A 477 -12.86 -6.43 19.22
N ALA A 478 -13.44 -6.34 20.43
CA ALA A 478 -13.56 -5.10 21.20
C ALA A 478 -12.21 -4.44 21.56
N MET A 479 -11.09 -5.12 21.30
CA MET A 479 -9.74 -4.62 21.50
C MET A 479 -9.02 -4.24 20.20
N GLY A 480 -9.58 -4.44 19.00
CA GLY A 480 -8.87 -4.07 17.76
C GLY A 480 -9.46 -4.46 16.41
N TRP A 481 -10.70 -4.94 16.36
CA TRP A 481 -11.41 -5.28 15.12
C TRP A 481 -12.84 -4.74 15.14
N GLU A 482 -13.25 -4.06 14.06
CA GLU A 482 -14.63 -3.59 13.89
C GLU A 482 -15.60 -4.73 13.55
N ASP A 483 -15.09 -5.77 12.89
CA ASP A 483 -15.89 -6.83 12.31
C ASP A 483 -15.42 -8.21 12.83
N LEU A 484 -16.35 -8.88 13.50
CA LEU A 484 -16.18 -10.25 14.00
C LEU A 484 -15.95 -11.26 12.87
N SER A 485 -16.56 -11.03 11.70
CA SER A 485 -16.42 -11.94 10.57
C SER A 485 -14.98 -11.98 10.10
N THR A 486 -14.30 -10.83 10.06
CA THR A 486 -12.87 -10.74 9.79
C THR A 486 -12.07 -11.54 10.80
N LEU A 487 -12.29 -11.36 12.11
CA LEU A 487 -11.54 -12.09 13.13
C LEU A 487 -11.72 -13.63 12.98
N ARG A 488 -12.95 -14.09 12.78
CA ARG A 488 -13.26 -15.52 12.53
C ARG A 488 -12.62 -16.04 11.23
N THR A 489 -12.64 -15.25 10.17
CA THR A 489 -12.03 -15.60 8.87
C THR A 489 -10.52 -15.80 8.98
N TRP A 490 -9.85 -15.02 9.83
CA TRP A 490 -8.38 -15.07 9.95
C TRP A 490 -7.88 -16.05 10.99
N TYR A 491 -8.64 -16.23 12.08
CA TYR A 491 -8.18 -16.96 13.27
C TYR A 491 -9.12 -18.09 13.70
N GLY A 492 -10.28 -18.22 13.06
CA GLY A 492 -11.34 -19.15 13.46
C GLY A 492 -11.33 -20.51 12.79
N ALA A 493 -10.24 -20.87 12.12
CA ALA A 493 -10.04 -22.26 11.72
C ALA A 493 -9.76 -23.09 12.98
N PHE A 494 -10.83 -23.59 13.60
CA PHE A 494 -10.75 -24.53 14.71
C PHE A 494 -9.95 -25.74 14.26
N ASP A 495 -8.90 -26.03 15.00
CA ASP A 495 -8.27 -27.34 14.95
C ASP A 495 -9.30 -28.37 15.45
N MET A 496 -9.53 -29.45 14.71
CA MET A 496 -10.45 -30.51 15.12
C MET A 496 -10.02 -31.09 16.47
N THR A 497 -8.71 -31.14 16.75
CA THR A 497 -8.18 -31.55 18.05
C THR A 497 -8.59 -30.59 19.17
N GLN A 498 -8.67 -29.28 18.90
CA GLN A 498 -9.14 -28.29 19.86
C GLN A 498 -10.65 -28.41 20.09
N LEU A 499 -11.41 -28.68 19.02
CA LEU A 499 -12.86 -28.95 19.13
C LEU A 499 -13.11 -30.22 19.94
N GLU A 500 -12.39 -31.30 19.67
CA GLU A 500 -12.45 -32.55 20.43
C GLU A 500 -12.09 -32.32 21.90
N ALA A 501 -10.99 -31.61 22.18
CA ALA A 501 -10.62 -31.26 23.55
C ALA A 501 -11.69 -30.44 24.27
N ASN A 502 -12.35 -29.51 23.57
CA ASN A 502 -13.43 -28.71 24.16
C ASN A 502 -14.70 -29.54 24.39
N LEU A 503 -15.08 -30.40 23.44
CA LEU A 503 -16.21 -31.31 23.59
C LEU A 503 -15.98 -32.28 24.75
N MET A 504 -14.76 -32.80 24.91
CA MET A 504 -14.40 -33.69 26.02
C MET A 504 -14.27 -32.96 27.38
N ARG A 505 -14.28 -31.62 27.42
CA ARG A 505 -14.36 -30.85 28.68
C ARG A 505 -15.80 -30.64 29.15
N GLU A 506 -16.78 -30.69 28.25
CA GLU A 506 -18.20 -30.49 28.57
C GLU A 506 -18.93 -31.77 28.98
N TRP A 507 -18.30 -32.93 28.78
CA TRP A 507 -18.77 -34.26 29.18
C TRP A 507 -17.87 -34.81 30.28
#